data_AF-A0A6A6AL40-F1
#
_entry.id   AF-A0A6A6AL40-F1
#
_cell.length_a   1.000
_cell.length_b   1.000
_cell.length_c   1.000
_cell.angle_alpha   90.00
_cell.angle_beta   90.00
_cell.angle_gamma   90.00
#
_symmetry.space_group_name_H-M   'P 1'
#
loop_
_entity.id
_entity.type
_entity.pdbx_description
1 polymer ?
#
loop_
_entity_poly.entity_id
_entity_poly.type
_entity_poly.pdbx_seq_one_letter_code
_entity_poly.pdbx_strand_id
1 'polypeptide(L)'
;MTPPLAVRNLTSTPIVIKRVERFEDPNTLQSKASGHFSGSKHTTSIAPSAPQLGKHANSFQHRDLDIALAPFESYTLTHPGQEQDQNASILSSTTLRLTIESPDGGRYRIDTNPSYTQKSSQSFTPLSPNPPTSYTALFHPSIPTAHLTIHTNHLQDYRKWMSTLPDTLPLSALSIPGTHNSHTHHRALPSVRCQVVDVKTQLENGIRFLDIRVQPAHATDTTKKDLYLVHGAFPVSLTGAKLLAPLLQICYAFLARHPSETIIVSLKREGVGAATDQHLARILQQHYFAPHATNWHTSNTLPYLGAARGKLILLRRYHTEDTADPPGLDATSWPHNATHALLPEPNICIQDFCEIMVPAAIALKATYANEHLVRAAGAIHHIPGVNTDLRHPVPMEALYLNFLSGSNFWKVGCWPGRIARVVNRGAEEWVCGGFHLEAEGEGEGSEVRRAGTGDGSTGVVIMDCG
;
A
#
# COMPACT_ATOMS: atom_id res chain seq x y z
N MET A 1 -6.62 -18.55 -28.36
CA MET A 1 -7.50 -18.72 -27.19
C MET A 1 -7.37 -17.49 -26.30
N THR A 2 -8.47 -16.91 -25.81
CA THR A 2 -8.41 -15.79 -24.87
C THR A 2 -7.84 -16.29 -23.52
N PRO A 3 -6.80 -15.65 -22.96
CA PRO A 3 -6.28 -16.06 -21.66
C PRO A 3 -7.32 -15.85 -20.54
N PRO A 4 -7.25 -16.63 -19.44
CA PRO A 4 -8.12 -16.45 -18.29
C PRO A 4 -7.92 -15.08 -17.64
N LEU A 5 -8.98 -14.55 -17.02
CA LEU A 5 -8.95 -13.30 -16.26
C LEU A 5 -9.50 -13.53 -14.85
N ALA A 6 -8.70 -13.30 -13.83
CA ALA A 6 -9.14 -13.30 -12.44
C ALA A 6 -9.74 -11.93 -12.09
N VAL A 7 -11.02 -11.90 -11.72
CA VAL A 7 -11.71 -10.70 -11.25
C VAL A 7 -11.78 -10.75 -9.73
N ARG A 8 -11.27 -9.71 -9.07
CA ARG A 8 -11.12 -9.66 -7.61
C ARG A 8 -11.87 -8.48 -7.03
N ASN A 9 -12.58 -8.70 -5.92
CA ASN A 9 -13.26 -7.64 -5.16
C ASN A 9 -12.37 -7.14 -4.02
N LEU A 10 -11.81 -5.92 -4.10
CA LEU A 10 -11.14 -5.22 -2.99
C LEU A 10 -12.00 -4.09 -2.42
N THR A 11 -13.31 -4.14 -2.62
CA THR A 11 -14.25 -3.19 -2.03
C THR A 11 -14.69 -3.69 -0.65
N SER A 12 -15.15 -2.79 0.22
CA SER A 12 -15.70 -3.15 1.54
C SER A 12 -17.11 -3.75 1.49
N THR A 13 -17.67 -3.93 0.29
CA THR A 13 -19.03 -4.42 0.06
C THR A 13 -19.03 -5.56 -0.94
N PRO A 14 -20.02 -6.48 -0.92
CA PRO A 14 -20.12 -7.47 -1.98
C PRO A 14 -20.43 -6.80 -3.33
N ILE A 15 -19.97 -7.42 -4.42
CA ILE A 15 -20.34 -7.07 -5.80
C ILE A 15 -20.79 -8.33 -6.53
N VAL A 16 -21.67 -8.18 -7.53
CA VAL A 16 -22.13 -9.31 -8.35
C VAL A 16 -21.69 -9.13 -9.79
N ILE A 17 -20.97 -10.11 -10.35
CA ILE A 17 -20.67 -10.14 -11.79
C ILE A 17 -21.93 -10.65 -12.51
N LYS A 18 -22.63 -9.74 -13.19
CA LYS A 18 -23.89 -10.03 -13.88
C LYS A 18 -23.71 -10.49 -15.31
N ARG A 19 -22.66 -10.03 -15.98
CA ARG A 19 -22.47 -10.32 -17.41
C ARG A 19 -21.02 -10.16 -17.85
N VAL A 20 -20.61 -11.04 -18.75
CA VAL A 20 -19.36 -10.92 -19.52
C VAL A 20 -19.70 -10.94 -21.00
N GLU A 21 -19.22 -9.94 -21.72
CA GLU A 21 -19.33 -9.84 -23.17
C GLU A 21 -17.93 -9.90 -23.80
N ARG A 22 -17.83 -10.48 -24.99
CA ARG A 22 -16.58 -10.67 -25.72
C ARG A 22 -16.74 -10.06 -27.09
N PHE A 23 -15.75 -9.30 -27.53
CA PHE A 23 -15.70 -8.76 -28.88
C PHE A 23 -14.25 -8.53 -29.31
N GLU A 24 -14.06 -8.40 -30.62
CA GLU A 24 -12.77 -8.10 -31.22
C GLU A 24 -12.27 -6.73 -30.74
N ASP A 25 -11.00 -6.65 -30.32
CA ASP A 25 -10.43 -5.40 -29.80
C ASP A 25 -10.37 -4.33 -30.92
N PRO A 26 -11.02 -3.16 -30.74
CA PRO A 26 -10.97 -2.09 -31.72
C PRO A 26 -9.57 -1.46 -31.86
N ASN A 27 -8.65 -1.68 -30.90
CA ASN A 27 -7.31 -1.10 -30.89
C ASN A 27 -6.25 -2.00 -31.55
N THR A 28 -6.61 -3.19 -32.04
CA THR A 28 -5.67 -4.15 -32.65
C THR A 28 -4.92 -3.61 -33.88
N LEU A 29 -5.37 -2.49 -34.46
CA LEU A 29 -4.74 -1.83 -35.61
C LEU A 29 -3.77 -0.68 -35.28
N GLN A 30 -3.64 -0.25 -34.01
CA GLN A 30 -2.77 0.90 -33.65
C GLN A 30 -1.32 0.54 -33.30
N SER A 31 -0.98 -0.75 -33.21
CA SER A 31 0.41 -1.18 -33.03
C SER A 31 1.11 -1.43 -34.38
N LYS A 32 1.35 -0.36 -35.15
CA LYS A 32 2.44 -0.34 -36.14
C LYS A 32 3.30 0.89 -35.89
N ALA A 33 4.56 0.65 -35.52
CA ALA A 33 5.55 1.69 -35.31
C ALA A 33 5.94 2.33 -36.66
N SER A 34 5.60 3.61 -36.87
CA SER A 34 6.49 4.61 -37.47
C SER A 34 5.84 6.00 -37.45
N GLY A 35 6.66 7.04 -37.20
CA GLY A 35 6.37 8.43 -37.58
C GLY A 35 6.00 9.38 -36.43
N HIS A 36 6.90 10.32 -36.12
CA HIS A 36 6.64 11.50 -35.30
C HIS A 36 5.50 12.35 -35.88
N PHE A 37 4.59 12.86 -35.04
CA PHE A 37 4.01 14.21 -35.16
C PHE A 37 3.42 14.70 -33.82
N SER A 38 3.60 16.00 -33.58
CA SER A 38 3.05 16.79 -32.47
C SER A 38 1.54 17.03 -32.64
N GLY A 39 0.77 16.99 -31.55
CA GLY A 39 -0.63 17.40 -31.55
C GLY A 39 -1.37 17.10 -30.24
N SER A 40 -1.89 18.14 -29.59
CA SER A 40 -2.83 18.08 -28.47
C SER A 40 -4.24 17.72 -28.94
N LYS A 41 -4.96 16.86 -28.18
CA LYS A 41 -6.31 17.10 -27.60
C LYS A 41 -7.04 15.79 -27.25
N HIS A 42 -7.71 15.84 -26.11
CA HIS A 42 -8.87 15.05 -25.66
C HIS A 42 -9.35 13.89 -26.56
N THR A 43 -9.27 12.67 -26.03
CA THR A 43 -10.01 11.51 -26.54
C THR A 43 -11.21 11.22 -25.63
N THR A 44 -12.36 11.75 -25.99
CA THR A 44 -13.65 11.18 -25.59
C THR A 44 -13.79 9.81 -26.25
N SER A 45 -13.94 8.75 -25.46
CA SER A 45 -14.33 7.42 -25.95
C SER A 45 -15.73 7.53 -26.55
N ILE A 46 -15.82 7.55 -27.88
CA ILE A 46 -17.09 7.53 -28.61
C ILE A 46 -17.48 6.06 -28.76
N ALA A 47 -18.62 5.69 -28.17
CA ALA A 47 -19.25 4.40 -28.45
C ALA A 47 -19.51 4.28 -29.97
N PRO A 48 -19.21 3.14 -30.61
CA PRO A 48 -19.38 2.99 -32.05
C PRO A 48 -20.86 3.13 -32.45
N SER A 49 -21.11 3.77 -33.59
CA SER A 49 -22.45 3.98 -34.12
C SER A 49 -23.06 2.69 -34.69
N ALA A 50 -24.39 2.58 -34.69
CA ALA A 50 -25.16 1.39 -35.09
C ALA A 50 -24.73 0.69 -36.40
N PRO A 51 -24.21 1.37 -37.45
CA PRO A 51 -23.73 0.70 -38.66
C PRO A 51 -22.40 -0.05 -38.47
N GLN A 52 -21.57 0.31 -37.49
CA GLN A 52 -20.31 -0.38 -37.17
C GLN A 52 -20.55 -1.69 -36.40
N LEU A 53 -21.66 -1.80 -35.66
CA LEU A 53 -22.06 -3.05 -35.00
C LEU A 53 -22.28 -4.19 -36.00
N GLY A 54 -22.78 -3.92 -37.21
CA GLY A 54 -23.10 -4.94 -38.20
C GLY A 54 -21.88 -5.72 -38.73
N LYS A 55 -20.66 -5.17 -38.67
CA LYS A 55 -19.43 -5.86 -39.09
C LYS A 55 -18.73 -6.63 -37.96
N HIS A 56 -18.97 -6.24 -36.71
CA HIS A 56 -18.43 -6.92 -35.52
C HIS A 56 -19.46 -7.83 -34.81
N ALA A 57 -20.71 -7.88 -35.29
CA ALA A 57 -21.78 -8.69 -34.71
C ALA A 57 -21.46 -10.19 -34.66
N ASN A 58 -20.64 -10.70 -35.59
CA ASN A 58 -20.23 -12.11 -35.62
C ASN A 58 -19.21 -12.50 -34.54
N SER A 59 -18.50 -11.52 -33.93
CA SER A 59 -17.54 -11.78 -32.85
C SER A 59 -18.09 -11.46 -31.45
N PHE A 60 -19.36 -11.05 -31.38
CA PHE A 60 -20.01 -10.65 -30.14
C PHE A 60 -20.65 -11.85 -29.43
N GLN A 61 -19.94 -12.43 -28.46
CA GLN A 61 -20.49 -13.45 -27.56
C GLN A 61 -20.82 -12.81 -26.22
N HIS A 62 -21.96 -13.15 -25.62
CA HIS A 62 -22.28 -12.75 -24.25
C HIS A 62 -22.66 -13.95 -23.39
N ARG A 63 -22.30 -13.86 -22.11
CA ARG A 63 -22.67 -14.83 -21.08
C ARG A 63 -23.20 -14.04 -19.88
N ASP A 64 -24.47 -14.26 -19.56
CA ASP A 64 -25.06 -13.77 -18.33
C ASP A 64 -24.58 -14.64 -17.17
N LEU A 65 -24.27 -14.00 -16.06
CA LEU A 65 -23.69 -14.58 -14.86
C LEU A 65 -24.45 -14.06 -13.65
N ASP A 66 -24.28 -14.73 -12.52
CA ASP A 66 -24.77 -14.25 -11.23
C ASP A 66 -23.77 -14.62 -10.13
N ILE A 67 -22.51 -14.24 -10.34
CA ILE A 67 -21.42 -14.60 -9.43
C ILE A 67 -21.27 -13.50 -8.39
N ALA A 68 -21.69 -13.78 -7.16
CA ALA A 68 -21.45 -12.91 -6.02
C ALA A 68 -20.00 -13.05 -5.52
N LEU A 69 -19.32 -11.92 -5.37
CA LEU A 69 -18.00 -11.79 -4.77
C LEU A 69 -18.10 -10.94 -3.51
N ALA A 70 -17.91 -11.57 -2.35
CA ALA A 70 -17.73 -10.86 -1.09
C ALA A 70 -16.40 -10.06 -1.09
N PRO A 71 -16.19 -9.14 -0.13
CA PRO A 71 -14.90 -8.48 0.03
C PRO A 71 -13.73 -9.48 0.05
N PHE A 72 -12.66 -9.14 -0.66
CA PHE A 72 -11.43 -9.92 -0.85
C PHE A 72 -11.54 -11.24 -1.63
N GLU A 73 -12.72 -11.61 -2.11
CA GLU A 73 -12.91 -12.81 -2.96
C GLU A 73 -12.48 -12.57 -4.42
N SER A 74 -12.21 -13.67 -5.12
CA SER A 74 -11.79 -13.66 -6.52
C SER A 74 -12.48 -14.74 -7.33
N TYR A 75 -12.83 -14.44 -8.57
CA TYR A 75 -13.40 -15.39 -9.54
C TYR A 75 -12.59 -15.40 -10.83
N THR A 76 -12.24 -16.59 -11.33
CA THR A 76 -11.47 -16.72 -12.57
C THR A 76 -12.39 -16.98 -13.76
N LEU A 77 -12.45 -16.03 -14.69
CA LEU A 77 -13.15 -16.17 -15.95
C LEU A 77 -12.38 -17.07 -16.90
N THR A 78 -12.84 -18.32 -17.06
CA THR A 78 -12.30 -19.30 -18.00
C THR A 78 -13.10 -19.34 -19.31
N HIS A 79 -12.48 -19.87 -20.36
CA HIS A 79 -13.13 -20.12 -21.64
C HIS A 79 -13.81 -21.51 -21.59
N PRO A 80 -15.13 -21.63 -21.83
CA PRO A 80 -15.74 -22.94 -22.03
C PRO A 80 -15.16 -23.52 -23.33
N GLY A 81 -14.52 -24.69 -23.28
CA GLY A 81 -13.88 -25.30 -24.45
C GLY A 81 -14.85 -25.40 -25.63
N GLN A 82 -14.66 -24.55 -26.64
CA GLN A 82 -15.17 -24.83 -27.98
C GLN A 82 -14.09 -25.65 -28.68
N GLU A 83 -14.53 -26.77 -29.25
CA GLU A 83 -13.75 -27.65 -30.10
C GLU A 83 -12.92 -26.85 -31.11
N GLN A 84 -11.71 -27.33 -31.37
CA GLN A 84 -10.74 -26.73 -32.27
C GLN A 84 -11.35 -26.54 -33.67
N ASP A 85 -11.87 -25.35 -33.93
CA ASP A 85 -12.22 -24.93 -35.29
C ASP A 85 -10.90 -24.62 -36.01
N GLN A 86 -10.44 -25.57 -36.84
CA GLN A 86 -9.11 -25.57 -37.48
C GLN A 86 -8.90 -24.45 -38.52
N ASN A 87 -9.83 -23.49 -38.63
CA ASN A 87 -9.77 -22.40 -39.61
C ASN A 87 -9.88 -20.98 -39.02
N ALA A 88 -9.77 -20.81 -37.69
CA ALA A 88 -9.74 -19.48 -37.09
C ALA A 88 -8.38 -18.79 -37.30
N SER A 89 -8.34 -17.91 -38.30
CA SER A 89 -7.32 -16.88 -38.55
C SER A 89 -6.48 -16.49 -37.33
N ILE A 90 -5.16 -16.60 -37.49
CA ILE A 90 -4.12 -16.12 -36.56
C ILE A 90 -4.20 -14.59 -36.52
N LEU A 91 -4.98 -14.06 -35.57
CA LEU A 91 -4.92 -12.74 -34.90
C LEU A 91 -6.34 -12.28 -34.52
N SER A 92 -6.64 -12.18 -33.23
CA SER A 92 -7.42 -11.07 -32.66
C SER A 92 -7.34 -11.15 -31.13
N SER A 93 -6.85 -10.08 -30.51
CA SER A 93 -6.94 -9.95 -29.05
C SER A 93 -8.42 -9.76 -28.71
N THR A 94 -8.95 -10.56 -27.79
CA THR A 94 -10.35 -10.47 -27.38
C THR A 94 -10.49 -9.48 -26.24
N THR A 95 -11.31 -8.45 -26.42
CA THR A 95 -11.70 -7.57 -25.33
C THR A 95 -12.86 -8.20 -24.57
N LEU A 96 -12.75 -8.20 -23.23
CA LEU A 96 -13.81 -8.56 -22.31
C LEU A 96 -14.50 -7.30 -21.81
N ARG A 97 -15.82 -7.30 -21.80
CA ARG A 97 -16.64 -6.30 -21.14
C ARG A 97 -17.37 -6.92 -19.97
N LEU A 98 -17.10 -6.41 -18.78
CA LEU A 98 -17.68 -6.88 -17.54
C LEU A 98 -18.77 -5.90 -17.10
N THR A 99 -19.93 -6.46 -16.73
CA THR A 99 -20.98 -5.72 -16.02
C THR A 99 -21.07 -6.24 -14.60
N ILE A 100 -20.89 -5.34 -13.63
CA ILE A 100 -21.09 -5.63 -12.21
C ILE A 100 -22.32 -4.89 -11.67
N GLU A 101 -22.89 -5.44 -10.61
CA GLU A 101 -23.99 -4.85 -9.84
C GLU A 101 -23.54 -4.68 -8.38
N SER A 102 -23.78 -3.49 -7.83
CA SER A 102 -23.52 -3.15 -6.44
C SER A 102 -24.73 -3.47 -5.55
N PRO A 103 -24.58 -3.50 -4.21
CA PRO A 103 -25.66 -3.88 -3.29
C PRO A 103 -26.89 -2.96 -3.35
N ASP A 104 -26.72 -1.72 -3.80
CA ASP A 104 -27.79 -0.73 -4.00
C ASP A 104 -28.49 -0.85 -5.37
N GLY A 105 -28.15 -1.88 -6.16
CA GLY A 105 -28.71 -2.13 -7.50
C GLY A 105 -28.07 -1.30 -8.62
N GLY A 106 -27.04 -0.49 -8.32
CA GLY A 106 -26.27 0.23 -9.33
C GLY A 106 -25.55 -0.74 -10.27
N ARG A 107 -25.61 -0.49 -11.59
CA ARG A 107 -24.89 -1.29 -12.59
C ARG A 107 -23.74 -0.52 -13.20
N TYR A 108 -22.62 -1.20 -13.41
CA TYR A 108 -21.37 -0.60 -13.85
C TYR A 108 -20.68 -1.48 -14.88
N ARG A 109 -20.02 -0.85 -15.84
CA ARG A 109 -19.36 -1.52 -16.96
C ARG A 109 -17.89 -1.15 -17.06
N ILE A 110 -17.05 -2.12 -17.40
CA ILE A 110 -15.66 -1.89 -17.77
C ILE A 110 -15.23 -2.82 -18.90
N ASP A 111 -14.33 -2.34 -19.74
CA ASP A 111 -13.72 -3.10 -20.83
C ASP A 111 -12.25 -3.35 -20.50
N THR A 112 -11.77 -4.58 -20.70
CA THR A 112 -10.37 -4.96 -20.44
C THR A 112 -9.94 -6.08 -21.39
N ASN A 113 -8.64 -6.19 -21.65
CA ASN A 113 -8.09 -7.25 -22.48
C ASN A 113 -7.10 -8.08 -21.65
N PRO A 114 -7.38 -9.38 -21.40
CA PRO A 114 -6.51 -10.25 -20.62
C PRO A 114 -5.10 -10.40 -21.21
N SER A 115 -4.90 -10.09 -22.49
CA SER A 115 -3.61 -10.15 -23.18
C SER A 115 -2.80 -8.84 -23.08
N TYR A 116 -3.29 -7.79 -22.43
CA TYR A 116 -2.51 -6.57 -22.23
C TYR A 116 -1.25 -6.87 -21.40
N THR A 117 -0.14 -6.23 -21.76
CA THR A 117 1.18 -6.43 -21.13
C THR A 117 1.55 -5.33 -20.15
N GLN A 118 0.73 -4.28 -20.07
CA GLN A 118 0.94 -3.12 -19.22
C GLN A 118 -0.11 -3.06 -18.14
N LYS A 119 0.28 -2.60 -16.95
CA LYS A 119 -0.66 -2.26 -15.89
C LYS A 119 -1.53 -1.10 -16.34
N SER A 120 -2.79 -1.08 -15.91
CA SER A 120 -3.66 0.06 -16.16
C SER A 120 -4.66 0.27 -15.03
N SER A 121 -5.13 1.51 -14.90
CA SER A 121 -6.20 1.89 -13.98
C SER A 121 -7.30 2.55 -14.78
N GLN A 122 -8.54 2.09 -14.63
CA GLN A 122 -9.67 2.58 -15.40
C GLN A 122 -10.93 2.66 -14.53
N SER A 123 -11.62 3.79 -14.55
CA SER A 123 -12.90 3.94 -13.86
C SER A 123 -14.00 3.18 -14.60
N PHE A 124 -14.90 2.55 -13.84
CA PHE A 124 -16.08 1.94 -14.41
C PHE A 124 -17.04 3.00 -14.96
N THR A 125 -17.70 2.68 -16.07
CA THR A 125 -18.81 3.48 -16.60
C THR A 125 -20.10 3.07 -15.91
N PRO A 126 -20.77 3.98 -15.17
CA PRO A 126 -22.08 3.68 -14.58
C PRO A 126 -23.13 3.57 -15.69
N LEU A 127 -24.05 2.61 -15.53
CA LEU A 127 -25.18 2.37 -16.44
C LEU A 127 -26.48 2.98 -15.92
N SER A 128 -26.51 3.38 -14.65
CA SER A 128 -27.62 4.12 -14.02
C SER A 128 -27.30 5.61 -13.95
N PRO A 129 -28.30 6.51 -14.09
CA PRO A 129 -28.10 7.94 -13.84
C PRO A 129 -27.76 8.18 -12.36
N ASN A 130 -26.74 9.00 -12.08
CA ASN A 130 -26.30 9.41 -10.74
C ASN A 130 -25.96 8.24 -9.79
N PRO A 131 -24.93 7.43 -10.09
CA PRO A 131 -24.53 6.34 -9.20
C PRO A 131 -24.05 6.88 -7.85
N PRO A 132 -24.47 6.28 -6.71
CA PRO A 132 -24.02 6.72 -5.39
C PRO A 132 -22.56 6.33 -5.11
N THR A 133 -22.08 5.26 -5.74
CA THR A 133 -20.71 4.74 -5.62
C THR A 133 -20.01 4.78 -6.97
N SER A 134 -18.69 5.01 -6.97
CA SER A 134 -17.87 4.83 -8.17
C SER A 134 -16.79 3.78 -7.93
N TYR A 135 -16.51 3.01 -8.97
CA TYR A 135 -15.54 1.93 -8.96
C TYR A 135 -14.42 2.22 -9.94
N THR A 136 -13.22 1.76 -9.63
CA THR A 136 -12.09 1.74 -10.54
C THR A 136 -11.52 0.32 -10.55
N ALA A 137 -11.09 -0.14 -11.72
CA ALA A 137 -10.34 -1.38 -11.84
C ALA A 137 -8.85 -1.10 -11.99
N LEU A 138 -8.05 -1.96 -11.37
CA LEU A 138 -6.62 -2.08 -11.59
C LEU A 138 -6.38 -3.38 -12.36
N PHE A 139 -5.88 -3.25 -13.59
CA PHE A 139 -5.47 -4.38 -14.40
C PHE A 139 -4.00 -4.68 -14.16
N HIS A 140 -3.70 -5.94 -13.87
CA HIS A 140 -2.35 -6.44 -13.68
C HIS A 140 -2.06 -7.63 -14.62
N PRO A 141 -1.04 -7.56 -15.49
CA PRO A 141 -0.72 -8.59 -16.47
C PRO A 141 0.10 -9.75 -15.87
N SER A 142 -0.33 -10.28 -14.71
CA SER A 142 0.39 -11.36 -14.03
C SER A 142 0.36 -12.67 -14.81
N ILE A 143 1.33 -13.54 -14.54
CA ILE A 143 1.44 -14.89 -15.12
C ILE A 143 1.18 -15.91 -13.99
N PRO A 144 0.39 -16.98 -14.22
CA PRO A 144 -0.20 -17.38 -15.51
C PRO A 144 -1.53 -16.69 -15.85
N THR A 145 -2.15 -16.00 -14.90
CA THR A 145 -3.49 -15.40 -15.06
C THR A 145 -3.42 -13.89 -14.83
N ALA A 146 -3.97 -13.11 -15.76
CA ALA A 146 -4.10 -11.67 -15.56
C ALA A 146 -5.17 -11.37 -14.50
N HIS A 147 -5.00 -10.27 -13.76
CA HIS A 147 -5.93 -9.88 -12.71
C HIS A 147 -6.61 -8.55 -13.05
N LEU A 148 -7.91 -8.47 -12.77
CA LEU A 148 -8.69 -7.25 -12.74
C LEU A 148 -9.23 -7.05 -11.32
N THR A 149 -8.60 -6.15 -10.58
CA THR A 149 -8.96 -5.85 -9.20
C THR A 149 -9.89 -4.66 -9.14
N ILE A 150 -11.05 -4.82 -8.50
CA ILE A 150 -12.09 -3.81 -8.40
C ILE A 150 -12.01 -3.18 -7.00
N HIS A 151 -11.92 -1.85 -6.94
CA HIS A 151 -11.96 -1.10 -5.69
C HIS A 151 -12.92 0.10 -5.82
N THR A 152 -13.47 0.55 -4.69
CA THR A 152 -14.34 1.72 -4.62
C THR A 152 -13.49 2.99 -4.53
N ASN A 153 -13.89 4.05 -5.22
CA ASN A 153 -13.20 5.35 -5.16
C ASN A 153 -13.65 6.19 -3.95
N HIS A 154 -13.84 5.55 -2.79
CA HIS A 154 -14.23 6.25 -1.56
C HIS A 154 -13.15 7.25 -1.09
N LEU A 155 -11.90 7.06 -1.54
CA LEU A 155 -10.76 7.93 -1.29
C LEU A 155 -10.50 8.84 -2.50
N GLN A 156 -11.29 9.91 -2.66
CA GLN A 156 -11.02 10.90 -3.71
C GLN A 156 -9.79 11.78 -3.40
N ASP A 157 -9.34 11.82 -2.15
CA ASP A 157 -8.28 12.71 -1.69
C ASP A 157 -7.31 12.01 -0.74
N TYR A 158 -6.14 11.63 -1.25
CA TYR A 158 -5.07 11.00 -0.46
C TYR A 158 -4.54 11.89 0.68
N ARG A 159 -4.80 13.21 0.65
CA ARG A 159 -4.39 14.12 1.73
C ARG A 159 -5.25 13.94 2.98
N LYS A 160 -6.41 13.30 2.88
CA LYS A 160 -7.37 13.14 3.98
C LYS A 160 -8.08 11.78 3.97
N TRP A 161 -7.38 10.72 3.61
CA TRP A 161 -8.00 9.41 3.40
C TRP A 161 -8.53 8.79 4.70
N MET A 162 -8.02 9.18 5.87
CA MET A 162 -8.54 8.70 7.16
C MET A 162 -9.85 9.40 7.56
N SER A 163 -10.29 10.46 6.86
CA SER A 163 -11.47 11.27 7.22
C SER A 163 -12.80 10.52 7.18
N THR A 164 -12.91 9.46 6.39
CA THR A 164 -14.13 8.65 6.25
C THR A 164 -14.17 7.45 7.22
N LEU A 165 -13.06 7.18 7.91
CA LEU A 165 -12.93 6.07 8.84
C LEU A 165 -13.51 6.46 10.22
N PRO A 166 -14.19 5.57 10.95
CA PRO A 166 -14.71 5.87 12.27
C PRO A 166 -13.62 6.02 13.33
N ASP A 167 -13.87 6.86 14.33
CA ASP A 167 -12.95 7.16 15.42
C ASP A 167 -12.67 5.96 16.34
N THR A 168 -13.57 4.98 16.36
CA THR A 168 -13.49 3.75 17.16
C THR A 168 -12.57 2.69 16.56
N LEU A 169 -12.02 2.89 15.36
CA LEU A 169 -11.07 1.95 14.77
C LEU A 169 -9.73 1.97 15.53
N PRO A 170 -9.20 0.82 15.96
CA PRO A 170 -7.82 0.72 16.43
C PRO A 170 -6.86 1.17 15.33
N LEU A 171 -5.80 1.90 15.69
CA LEU A 171 -4.79 2.28 14.71
C LEU A 171 -4.09 1.05 14.09
N SER A 172 -3.98 -0.06 14.83
CA SER A 172 -3.44 -1.34 14.35
C SER A 172 -4.28 -2.01 13.26
N ALA A 173 -5.58 -1.72 13.20
CA ALA A 173 -6.48 -2.29 12.18
C ALA A 173 -6.27 -1.70 10.79
N LEU A 174 -5.61 -0.54 10.68
CA LEU A 174 -5.49 0.18 9.42
C LEU A 174 -4.37 -0.37 8.53
N SER A 175 -4.67 -0.46 7.23
CA SER A 175 -3.65 -0.59 6.18
C SER A 175 -3.02 0.78 5.92
N ILE A 176 -1.78 0.99 6.36
CA ILE A 176 -1.11 2.31 6.31
C ILE A 176 0.12 2.25 5.39
N PRO A 177 0.20 3.09 4.34
CA PRO A 177 1.42 3.21 3.57
C PRO A 177 2.47 4.05 4.34
N GLY A 178 3.70 3.55 4.37
CA GLY A 178 4.85 4.14 5.03
C GLY A 178 6.07 4.27 4.13
N THR A 179 7.02 5.11 4.53
CA THR A 179 8.30 5.27 3.83
C THR A 179 9.48 4.98 4.73
N HIS A 180 10.44 4.19 4.25
CA HIS A 180 11.68 3.91 4.96
C HIS A 180 12.67 5.07 4.75
N ASN A 181 13.34 5.49 5.82
CA ASN A 181 14.25 6.63 5.82
C ASN A 181 13.64 7.83 5.06
N SER A 182 12.44 8.26 5.47
CA SER A 182 11.52 9.13 4.73
C SER A 182 12.16 10.43 4.25
N HIS A 183 13.17 10.93 4.96
CA HIS A 183 13.89 12.16 4.66
C HIS A 183 14.96 12.04 3.56
N THR A 184 15.28 10.84 3.06
CA THR A 184 16.39 10.60 2.13
C THR A 184 16.02 10.82 0.65
N HIS A 185 15.46 11.99 0.34
CA HIS A 185 15.07 12.39 -1.02
C HIS A 185 16.02 13.38 -1.69
N HIS A 186 16.95 13.95 -0.92
CA HIS A 186 17.90 14.93 -1.42
C HIS A 186 18.93 14.30 -2.38
N ARG A 187 19.69 15.17 -3.07
CA ARG A 187 20.84 14.73 -3.87
C ARG A 187 21.90 14.11 -2.95
N ALA A 188 22.02 12.79 -3.00
CA ALA A 188 22.95 11.95 -2.24
C ALA A 188 23.49 10.81 -3.11
N LEU A 189 24.38 9.97 -2.54
CA LEU A 189 24.79 8.74 -3.20
C LEU A 189 23.58 7.80 -3.41
N PRO A 190 23.48 7.08 -4.54
CA PRO A 190 22.34 6.21 -4.80
C PRO A 190 22.14 5.07 -3.78
N SER A 191 23.21 4.67 -3.08
CA SER A 191 23.17 3.69 -1.99
C SER A 191 22.55 4.20 -0.69
N VAL A 192 22.31 5.51 -0.59
CA VAL A 192 21.82 6.22 0.61
C VAL A 192 20.42 6.82 0.38
N ARG A 193 20.03 7.01 -0.90
CA ARG A 193 18.75 7.61 -1.28
C ARG A 193 17.65 6.55 -1.32
N CYS A 194 16.75 6.58 -0.36
CA CYS A 194 15.59 5.68 -0.30
C CYS A 194 14.33 6.29 -0.92
N GLN A 195 14.23 7.62 -1.00
CA GLN A 195 13.03 8.31 -1.46
C GLN A 195 13.33 9.21 -2.66
N VAL A 196 12.33 9.48 -3.51
CA VAL A 196 12.49 10.39 -4.66
C VAL A 196 11.80 11.74 -4.49
N VAL A 197 10.87 11.86 -3.54
CA VAL A 197 10.09 13.08 -3.25
C VAL A 197 10.20 13.47 -1.78
N ASP A 198 9.98 14.76 -1.49
CA ASP A 198 10.03 15.29 -0.13
C ASP A 198 8.88 14.78 0.77
N VAL A 199 9.03 14.96 2.08
CA VAL A 199 8.05 14.47 3.08
C VAL A 199 6.68 15.12 2.88
N LYS A 200 6.63 16.39 2.45
CA LYS A 200 5.35 17.07 2.16
C LYS A 200 4.60 16.33 1.05
N THR A 201 5.29 16.02 -0.04
CA THR A 201 4.73 15.28 -1.18
C THR A 201 4.35 13.85 -0.80
N GLN A 202 5.15 13.18 0.04
CA GLN A 202 4.81 11.86 0.60
C GLN A 202 3.47 11.90 1.35
N LEU A 203 3.30 12.86 2.27
CA LEU A 203 2.05 13.03 3.02
C LEU A 203 0.87 13.37 2.10
N GLU A 204 1.08 14.23 1.10
CA GLU A 204 0.06 14.58 0.11
C GLU A 204 -0.35 13.38 -0.77
N ASN A 205 0.53 12.39 -0.94
CA ASN A 205 0.27 11.12 -1.62
C ASN A 205 -0.19 9.99 -0.70
N GLY A 206 -0.58 10.30 0.54
CA GLY A 206 -1.25 9.35 1.45
C GLY A 206 -0.35 8.63 2.45
N ILE A 207 0.98 8.87 2.43
CA ILE A 207 1.89 8.30 3.45
C ILE A 207 1.49 8.78 4.85
N ARG A 208 1.39 7.87 5.82
CA ARG A 208 1.10 8.18 7.24
C ARG A 208 2.04 7.49 8.23
N PHE A 209 3.05 6.77 7.75
CA PHE A 209 4.15 6.29 8.57
C PHE A 209 5.48 6.82 8.03
N LEU A 210 6.28 7.46 8.89
CA LEU A 210 7.58 8.01 8.54
C LEU A 210 8.68 7.35 9.40
N ASP A 211 9.64 6.69 8.76
CA ASP A 211 10.87 6.25 9.42
C ASP A 211 11.92 7.36 9.36
N ILE A 212 12.18 7.99 10.51
CA ILE A 212 13.09 9.12 10.64
C ILE A 212 14.28 8.72 11.52
N ARG A 213 15.48 8.97 10.97
CA ARG A 213 16.74 8.61 11.61
C ARG A 213 17.56 9.85 11.87
N VAL A 214 17.98 10.00 13.12
CA VAL A 214 18.58 11.24 13.62
C VAL A 214 19.89 11.01 14.33
N GLN A 215 20.76 12.01 14.26
CA GLN A 215 22.01 12.09 15.00
C GLN A 215 22.09 13.46 15.69
N PRO A 216 22.30 13.53 17.01
CA PRO A 216 22.60 14.80 17.67
C PRO A 216 23.83 15.48 17.08
N ALA A 217 23.70 16.77 16.76
CA ALA A 217 24.81 17.59 16.25
C ALA A 217 25.91 17.80 17.30
N HIS A 218 25.51 17.82 18.59
CA HIS A 218 26.40 17.92 19.74
C HIS A 218 26.22 16.69 20.62
N ALA A 219 27.33 16.01 20.95
CA ALA A 219 27.28 14.71 21.61
C ALA A 219 26.96 14.76 23.11
N THR A 220 27.14 15.92 23.76
CA THR A 220 27.05 16.06 25.22
C THR A 220 26.27 17.30 25.69
N ASP A 221 26.10 18.30 24.83
CA ASP A 221 25.39 19.55 25.17
C ASP A 221 23.90 19.44 24.79
N THR A 222 23.04 19.23 25.79
CA THR A 222 21.58 19.11 25.62
C THR A 222 20.89 20.46 25.43
N THR A 223 21.59 21.58 25.63
CA THR A 223 21.03 22.92 25.32
C THR A 223 20.95 23.15 23.80
N LYS A 224 21.69 22.36 23.01
CA LYS A 224 21.67 22.39 21.56
C LYS A 224 20.59 21.45 21.03
N LYS A 225 19.61 22.03 20.36
CA LYS A 225 18.46 21.29 19.82
C LYS A 225 18.74 20.56 18.50
N ASP A 226 19.84 20.85 17.83
CA ASP A 226 20.02 20.41 16.44
C ASP A 226 20.24 18.90 16.34
N LEU A 227 19.29 18.25 15.66
CA LEU A 227 19.32 16.84 15.29
C LEU A 227 19.45 16.74 13.77
N TYR A 228 20.57 16.19 13.31
CA TYR A 228 20.82 15.92 11.89
C TYR A 228 20.04 14.71 11.42
N LEU A 229 19.48 14.81 10.23
CA LEU A 229 18.88 13.70 9.49
C LEU A 229 19.99 12.89 8.80
N VAL A 230 20.02 11.58 9.05
CA VAL A 230 21.12 10.68 8.65
C VAL A 230 20.61 9.39 8.02
N HIS A 231 21.48 8.64 7.35
CA HIS A 231 21.21 7.27 6.89
C HIS A 231 22.48 6.43 7.05
N GLY A 232 22.51 5.63 8.12
CA GLY A 232 23.74 4.99 8.59
C GLY A 232 24.81 6.02 8.92
N ALA A 233 26.04 5.76 8.49
CA ALA A 233 27.18 6.67 8.64
C ALA A 233 27.21 7.82 7.62
N PHE A 234 26.24 7.88 6.70
CA PHE A 234 26.32 8.74 5.52
C PHE A 234 25.43 9.98 5.62
N PRO A 235 25.87 11.12 5.04
CA PRO A 235 25.03 12.30 4.91
C PRO A 235 23.91 12.02 3.90
N VAL A 236 22.70 12.44 4.25
CA VAL A 236 21.51 12.30 3.38
C VAL A 236 21.47 13.34 2.27
N SER A 237 22.45 14.26 2.20
CA SER A 237 22.53 15.31 1.20
C SER A 237 23.97 15.76 0.97
N LEU A 238 24.34 15.95 -0.31
CA LEU A 238 25.62 16.51 -0.74
C LEU A 238 25.69 18.04 -0.61
N THR A 239 24.59 18.70 -0.23
CA THR A 239 24.50 20.17 -0.11
C THR A 239 24.42 20.64 1.34
N GLY A 240 24.87 19.81 2.28
CA GLY A 240 24.91 20.11 3.71
C GLY A 240 23.85 19.35 4.52
N ALA A 241 24.06 19.36 5.85
CA ALA A 241 23.21 18.66 6.79
C ALA A 241 21.76 19.15 6.74
N LYS A 242 20.83 18.23 7.02
CA LYS A 242 19.39 18.50 7.10
C LYS A 242 18.94 18.25 8.53
N LEU A 243 17.95 18.99 9.00
CA LEU A 243 17.58 19.02 10.41
C LEU A 243 16.18 18.43 10.63
N LEU A 244 15.96 17.81 11.80
CA LEU A 244 14.67 17.28 12.21
C LEU A 244 13.59 18.37 12.34
N ALA A 245 13.95 19.55 12.87
CA ALA A 245 12.98 20.60 13.19
C ALA A 245 12.17 21.06 11.96
N PRO A 246 12.79 21.42 10.81
CA PRO A 246 12.03 21.73 9.59
C PRO A 246 11.11 20.59 9.11
N LEU A 247 11.54 19.33 9.24
CA LEU A 247 10.74 18.18 8.85
C LEU A 247 9.48 18.05 9.72
N LEU A 248 9.61 18.19 11.04
CA LEU A 248 8.46 18.14 11.95
C LEU A 248 7.49 19.31 11.71
N GLN A 249 7.98 20.50 11.33
CA GLN A 249 7.10 21.60 10.93
C GLN A 249 6.25 21.27 9.69
N ILE A 250 6.78 20.50 8.73
CA ILE A 250 5.98 19.99 7.61
C ILE A 250 4.85 19.09 8.11
N CYS A 251 5.15 18.20 9.06
CA CYS A 251 4.17 17.27 9.62
C CYS A 251 3.08 18.01 10.41
N TYR A 252 3.45 18.97 11.26
CA TYR A 252 2.49 19.80 11.99
C TYR A 252 1.61 20.61 11.05
N ALA A 253 2.19 21.25 10.03
CA ALA A 253 1.43 22.02 9.04
C ALA A 253 0.51 21.13 8.18
N PHE A 254 0.86 19.87 7.95
CA PHE A 254 -0.01 18.90 7.29
C PHE A 254 -1.21 18.56 8.17
N LEU A 255 -0.98 18.18 9.43
CA LEU A 255 -2.05 17.82 10.36
C LEU A 255 -2.98 19.00 10.70
N ALA A 256 -2.45 20.22 10.73
CA ALA A 256 -3.28 21.43 10.89
C ALA A 256 -4.23 21.64 9.70
N ARG A 257 -3.82 21.30 8.47
CA ARG A 257 -4.65 21.37 7.26
C ARG A 257 -5.59 20.18 7.10
N HIS A 258 -5.21 19.04 7.68
CA HIS A 258 -5.93 17.77 7.58
C HIS A 258 -6.10 17.15 8.98
N PRO A 259 -6.93 17.76 9.85
CA PRO A 259 -7.05 17.34 11.26
C PRO A 259 -7.67 15.95 11.42
N SER A 260 -8.26 15.40 10.36
CA SER A 260 -8.73 14.01 10.34
C SER A 260 -7.58 12.99 10.36
N GLU A 261 -6.37 13.38 9.96
CA GLU A 261 -5.26 12.46 9.78
C GLU A 261 -4.44 12.31 11.06
N THR A 262 -3.59 11.29 11.10
CA THR A 262 -2.56 11.08 12.11
C THR A 262 -1.29 10.57 11.43
N ILE A 263 -0.11 10.82 11.97
CA ILE A 263 1.15 10.34 11.39
C ILE A 263 1.92 9.56 12.44
N ILE A 264 2.25 8.31 12.15
CA ILE A 264 3.18 7.52 12.96
C ILE A 264 4.60 7.94 12.59
N VAL A 265 5.37 8.40 13.58
CA VAL A 265 6.76 8.81 13.42
C VAL A 265 7.65 7.84 14.17
N SER A 266 8.33 6.97 13.42
CA SER A 266 9.42 6.13 13.92
C SER A 266 10.66 7.00 14.09
N LEU A 267 11.18 7.11 15.32
CA LEU A 267 12.42 7.84 15.61
C LEU A 267 13.50 6.89 16.09
N LYS A 268 14.62 6.84 15.37
CA LYS A 268 15.80 6.03 15.69
C LYS A 268 17.06 6.90 15.74
N ARG A 269 17.92 6.68 16.73
CA ARG A 269 19.29 7.22 16.70
C ARG A 269 20.15 6.46 15.68
N GLU A 270 20.89 7.19 14.87
CA GLU A 270 21.85 6.62 13.93
C GLU A 270 23.03 7.59 13.73
N GLY A 271 23.99 7.25 12.86
CA GLY A 271 25.17 8.06 12.58
C GLY A 271 26.43 7.62 13.34
N VAL A 272 27.53 8.33 13.08
CA VAL A 272 28.88 8.02 13.60
C VAL A 272 29.27 8.82 14.86
N GLY A 273 28.30 9.52 15.47
CA GLY A 273 28.53 10.38 16.63
C GLY A 273 28.60 9.62 17.95
N ALA A 274 29.28 10.22 18.93
CA ALA A 274 29.41 9.68 20.29
C ALA A 274 28.18 9.92 21.19
N ALA A 275 27.10 10.52 20.66
CA ALA A 275 25.87 10.76 21.41
C ALA A 275 25.18 9.45 21.80
N THR A 276 24.73 9.33 23.04
CA THR A 276 23.95 8.19 23.52
C THR A 276 22.46 8.34 23.20
N ASP A 277 21.70 7.25 23.34
CA ASP A 277 20.23 7.30 23.23
C ASP A 277 19.63 8.22 24.31
N GLN A 278 20.15 8.16 25.55
CA GLN A 278 19.72 9.03 26.65
C GLN A 278 19.96 10.51 26.35
N HIS A 279 21.07 10.84 25.69
CA HIS A 279 21.35 12.21 25.25
C HIS A 279 20.36 12.67 24.18
N LEU A 280 20.06 11.81 23.20
CA LEU A 280 19.02 12.07 22.20
C LEU A 280 17.64 12.25 22.87
N ALA A 281 17.28 11.38 23.81
CA ALA A 281 16.01 11.43 24.54
C ALA A 281 15.83 12.77 25.27
N ARG A 282 16.88 13.27 25.95
CA ARG A 282 16.85 14.59 26.60
C ARG A 282 16.63 15.72 25.59
N ILE A 283 17.32 15.72 24.46
CA ILE A 283 17.14 16.73 23.41
C ILE A 283 15.70 16.69 22.86
N LEU A 284 15.20 15.50 22.53
CA LEU A 284 13.84 15.31 22.02
C LEU A 284 12.79 15.78 23.02
N GLN A 285 12.89 15.38 24.28
CA GLN A 285 11.94 15.79 25.30
C GLN A 285 11.94 17.31 25.52
N GLN A 286 13.13 17.91 25.68
CA GLN A 286 13.27 19.33 26.01
C GLN A 286 12.86 20.25 24.86
N HIS A 287 13.23 19.92 23.61
CA HIS A 287 13.13 20.84 22.49
C HIS A 287 12.06 20.47 21.46
N TYR A 288 11.56 19.23 21.46
CA TYR A 288 10.65 18.74 20.42
C TYR A 288 9.30 18.25 20.95
N PHE A 289 9.27 17.56 22.08
CA PHE A 289 8.02 17.01 22.62
C PHE A 289 7.35 17.94 23.63
N ALA A 290 8.04 18.37 24.69
CA ALA A 290 7.43 19.22 25.72
C ALA A 290 6.89 20.55 25.16
N PRO A 291 7.59 21.28 24.26
CA PRO A 291 7.05 22.50 23.65
C PRO A 291 5.87 22.27 22.71
N HIS A 292 5.64 21.02 22.28
CA HIS A 292 4.62 20.62 21.30
C HIS A 292 3.73 19.50 21.83
N ALA A 293 3.51 19.43 23.15
CA ALA A 293 2.84 18.29 23.79
C ALA A 293 1.45 17.99 23.21
N THR A 294 0.72 19.01 22.75
CA THR A 294 -0.60 18.85 22.11
C THR A 294 -0.54 18.24 20.70
N ASN A 295 0.61 18.34 20.02
CA ASN A 295 0.83 17.79 18.69
C ASN A 295 1.30 16.33 18.70
N TRP A 296 1.66 15.78 19.86
CA TRP A 296 2.15 14.42 19.99
C TRP A 296 1.22 13.56 20.82
N HIS A 297 1.11 12.29 20.42
CA HIS A 297 0.62 11.22 21.27
C HIS A 297 1.83 10.42 21.72
N THR A 298 2.18 10.56 23.00
CA THR A 298 3.33 9.92 23.63
C THR A 298 2.92 8.87 24.66
N SER A 299 1.67 8.38 24.62
CA SER A 299 1.28 7.20 25.42
C SER A 299 2.09 5.99 24.96
N ASN A 300 2.34 5.07 25.89
CA ASN A 300 2.95 3.78 25.60
C ASN A 300 1.94 2.76 25.03
N THR A 301 0.65 3.06 24.99
CA THR A 301 -0.39 2.21 24.41
C THR A 301 -0.78 2.63 23.00
N LEU A 302 -1.09 1.68 22.12
CA LEU A 302 -1.68 1.98 20.82
C LEU A 302 -3.00 2.77 20.98
N PRO A 303 -3.23 3.86 20.24
CA PRO A 303 -4.48 4.60 20.32
C PRO A 303 -5.53 4.07 19.32
N TYR A 304 -6.79 4.35 19.62
CA TYR A 304 -7.84 4.39 18.60
C TYR A 304 -7.66 5.62 17.70
N LEU A 305 -8.18 5.55 16.47
CA LEU A 305 -8.02 6.58 15.46
C LEU A 305 -8.47 7.94 15.96
N GLY A 306 -9.61 8.04 16.65
CA GLY A 306 -10.12 9.31 17.18
C GLY A 306 -9.15 10.00 18.14
N ALA A 307 -8.46 9.25 19.00
CA ALA A 307 -7.45 9.81 19.91
C ALA A 307 -6.16 10.22 19.17
N ALA A 308 -5.87 9.55 18.05
CA ALA A 308 -4.70 9.76 17.22
C ALA A 308 -4.82 10.97 16.27
N ARG A 309 -6.04 11.36 15.88
CA ARG A 309 -6.29 12.44 14.91
C ARG A 309 -5.65 13.76 15.32
N GLY A 310 -5.08 14.45 14.35
CA GLY A 310 -4.39 15.72 14.51
C GLY A 310 -3.04 15.63 15.24
N LYS A 311 -2.55 14.42 15.56
CA LYS A 311 -1.32 14.20 16.33
C LYS A 311 -0.30 13.35 15.58
N LEU A 312 0.96 13.51 15.95
CA LEU A 312 2.05 12.60 15.64
C LEU A 312 2.09 11.49 16.70
N ILE A 313 2.10 10.23 16.29
CA ILE A 313 2.27 9.09 17.18
C ILE A 313 3.75 8.74 17.23
N LEU A 314 4.36 8.79 18.42
CA LEU A 314 5.77 8.43 18.57
C LEU A 314 5.93 6.91 18.61
N LEU A 315 6.67 6.36 17.65
CA LEU A 315 7.23 5.01 17.72
C LEU A 315 8.72 5.14 18.08
N ARG A 316 9.06 4.79 19.33
CA ARG A 316 10.37 5.06 19.93
C ARG A 316 11.35 3.92 19.70
N ARG A 317 12.42 4.16 18.95
CA ARG A 317 13.53 3.22 18.70
C ARG A 317 14.85 3.70 19.32
N TYR A 318 14.77 4.35 20.48
CA TYR A 318 15.91 4.80 21.27
C TYR A 318 15.59 4.61 22.76
N HIS A 319 16.61 4.27 23.55
CA HIS A 319 16.49 4.13 24.99
C HIS A 319 16.37 5.50 25.68
N THR A 320 15.59 5.56 26.74
CA THR A 320 15.51 6.71 27.63
C THR A 320 16.37 6.49 28.86
N GLU A 321 16.39 7.46 29.77
CA GLU A 321 16.76 7.19 31.16
C GLU A 321 15.71 6.24 31.78
N ASP A 322 16.06 5.58 32.90
CA ASP A 322 15.12 4.77 33.67
C ASP A 322 14.01 5.68 34.20
N THR A 323 12.87 5.65 33.50
CA THR A 323 11.67 6.43 33.83
C THR A 323 10.49 5.47 33.87
N ALA A 324 9.54 5.71 34.77
CA ALA A 324 8.41 4.82 34.95
C ALA A 324 7.45 4.81 33.75
N ASP A 325 7.43 5.90 32.96
CA ASP A 325 6.56 6.05 31.78
C ASP A 325 7.33 6.74 30.64
N PRO A 326 8.19 6.01 29.92
CA PRO A 326 8.93 6.57 28.79
C PRO A 326 7.99 6.91 27.63
N PRO A 327 8.19 8.04 26.92
CA PRO A 327 7.23 8.50 25.92
C PRO A 327 7.17 7.61 24.68
N GLY A 328 5.95 7.41 24.19
CA GLY A 328 5.64 6.76 22.93
C GLY A 328 5.61 5.24 22.99
N LEU A 329 5.25 4.64 21.86
CA LEU A 329 5.22 3.20 21.65
C LEU A 329 6.67 2.67 21.69
N ASP A 330 7.01 1.87 22.71
CA ASP A 330 8.36 1.33 22.86
C ASP A 330 8.67 0.28 21.79
N ALA A 331 9.68 0.55 20.97
CA ALA A 331 10.19 -0.38 19.98
C ALA A 331 11.71 -0.53 20.08
N THR A 332 12.24 -0.48 21.31
CA THR A 332 13.68 -0.63 21.59
C THR A 332 14.16 -2.08 21.55
N SER A 333 13.31 -3.05 21.86
CA SER A 333 13.60 -4.49 21.76
C SER A 333 13.51 -5.04 20.32
N TRP A 334 13.64 -4.18 19.31
CA TRP A 334 13.54 -4.50 17.90
C TRP A 334 14.76 -5.31 17.43
N PRO A 335 14.63 -6.60 17.09
CA PRO A 335 15.75 -7.41 16.67
C PRO A 335 16.30 -6.98 15.30
N HIS A 336 17.62 -6.95 15.17
CA HIS A 336 18.29 -6.63 13.92
C HIS A 336 17.99 -7.67 12.83
N ASN A 337 17.75 -7.22 11.61
CA ASN A 337 17.56 -8.06 10.41
C ASN A 337 16.48 -9.16 10.55
N ALA A 338 15.40 -8.87 11.26
CA ALA A 338 14.39 -9.87 11.63
C ALA A 338 13.42 -10.20 10.49
N THR A 339 13.25 -11.49 10.18
CA THR A 339 12.20 -11.97 9.24
C THR A 339 10.82 -11.94 9.88
N HIS A 340 10.76 -12.09 11.21
CA HIS A 340 9.58 -11.97 12.04
C HIS A 340 10.00 -11.69 13.49
N ALA A 341 9.31 -10.75 14.15
CA ALA A 341 9.47 -10.49 15.58
C ALA A 341 8.15 -10.00 16.20
N LEU A 342 7.96 -10.27 17.49
CA LEU A 342 6.85 -9.77 18.30
C LEU A 342 7.41 -9.01 19.49
N LEU A 343 6.94 -7.78 19.69
CA LEU A 343 7.24 -6.93 20.83
C LEU A 343 5.96 -6.83 21.67
N PRO A 344 5.86 -7.56 22.80
CA PRO A 344 4.59 -7.74 23.52
C PRO A 344 4.03 -6.45 24.12
N GLU A 345 4.89 -5.51 24.49
CA GLU A 345 4.52 -4.18 24.98
C GLU A 345 5.22 -3.16 24.06
N PRO A 346 4.53 -2.48 23.14
CA PRO A 346 3.09 -2.22 23.04
C PRO A 346 2.33 -3.06 21.98
N ASN A 347 2.66 -4.35 21.87
CA ASN A 347 2.11 -5.29 20.88
C ASN A 347 2.41 -4.87 19.43
N ILE A 348 3.65 -5.05 18.99
CA ILE A 348 4.11 -4.74 17.61
C ILE A 348 4.63 -6.02 16.96
N CYS A 349 4.15 -6.34 15.76
CA CYS A 349 4.68 -7.43 14.95
C CYS A 349 5.51 -6.86 13.80
N ILE A 350 6.73 -7.35 13.59
CA ILE A 350 7.69 -6.71 12.69
C ILE A 350 8.30 -7.72 11.72
N GLN A 351 8.44 -7.32 10.45
CA GLN A 351 9.42 -7.88 9.50
C GLN A 351 10.34 -6.75 9.03
N ASP A 352 11.63 -6.89 9.30
CA ASP A 352 12.70 -5.96 8.94
C ASP A 352 13.98 -6.72 8.50
N PHE A 353 13.83 -7.68 7.59
CA PHE A 353 14.93 -8.35 6.91
C PHE A 353 15.59 -7.35 5.94
N CYS A 354 16.52 -6.56 6.42
CA CYS A 354 17.05 -5.39 5.70
C CYS A 354 18.44 -5.62 5.10
N GLU A 355 19.17 -6.67 5.48
CA GLU A 355 20.53 -6.95 4.98
C GLU A 355 20.52 -7.86 3.74
N ILE A 356 20.45 -7.26 2.56
CA ILE A 356 20.39 -7.99 1.29
C ILE A 356 21.79 -8.15 0.71
N MET A 357 22.49 -9.22 1.13
CA MET A 357 23.91 -9.42 0.82
C MET A 357 24.21 -9.64 -0.67
N VAL A 358 23.30 -10.26 -1.41
CA VAL A 358 23.44 -10.54 -2.84
C VAL A 358 22.11 -10.35 -3.57
N PRO A 359 22.10 -10.03 -4.89
CA PRO A 359 20.86 -9.79 -5.62
C PRO A 359 19.88 -10.98 -5.62
N ALA A 360 20.37 -12.21 -5.53
CA ALA A 360 19.53 -13.41 -5.44
C ALA A 360 18.66 -13.43 -4.17
N ALA A 361 19.08 -12.75 -3.08
CA ALA A 361 18.32 -12.66 -1.84
C ALA A 361 17.15 -11.65 -1.90
N ILE A 362 17.00 -10.90 -3.00
CA ILE A 362 15.86 -9.98 -3.19
C ILE A 362 14.54 -10.76 -3.27
N ALA A 363 14.56 -11.94 -3.91
CA ALA A 363 13.38 -12.82 -3.94
C ALA A 363 12.99 -13.27 -2.53
N LEU A 364 13.97 -13.60 -1.70
CA LEU A 364 13.74 -13.99 -0.31
C LEU A 364 13.13 -12.84 0.52
N LYS A 365 13.58 -11.60 0.29
CA LYS A 365 12.94 -10.41 0.88
C LYS A 365 11.46 -10.29 0.50
N ALA A 366 11.14 -10.49 -0.77
CA ALA A 366 9.75 -10.46 -1.24
C ALA A 366 8.90 -11.56 -0.58
N THR A 367 9.46 -12.77 -0.40
CA THR A 367 8.81 -13.86 0.34
C THR A 367 8.47 -13.45 1.77
N TYR A 368 9.45 -12.95 2.54
CA TYR A 368 9.20 -12.52 3.93
C TYR A 368 8.22 -11.34 4.02
N ALA A 369 8.25 -10.42 3.06
CA ALA A 369 7.26 -9.35 2.98
C ALA A 369 5.85 -9.90 2.76
N ASN A 370 5.68 -10.87 1.85
CA ASN A 370 4.39 -11.51 1.57
C ASN A 370 3.89 -12.33 2.76
N GLU A 371 4.75 -13.13 3.39
CA GLU A 371 4.41 -13.85 4.63
C GLU A 371 3.96 -12.90 5.74
N HIS A 372 4.57 -11.71 5.83
CA HIS A 372 4.13 -10.69 6.77
C HIS A 372 2.75 -10.10 6.44
N LEU A 373 2.46 -9.87 5.16
CA LEU A 373 1.13 -9.46 4.76
C LEU A 373 0.08 -10.54 5.05
N VAL A 374 0.39 -11.83 4.86
CA VAL A 374 -0.52 -12.93 5.23
C VAL A 374 -0.84 -12.91 6.72
N ARG A 375 0.18 -12.75 7.57
CA ARG A 375 -0.02 -12.65 9.02
C ARG A 375 -0.88 -11.44 9.43
N ALA A 376 -0.62 -10.27 8.85
CA ALA A 376 -1.42 -9.08 9.11
C ALA A 376 -2.87 -9.27 8.64
N ALA A 377 -3.07 -9.91 7.49
CA ALA A 377 -4.40 -10.17 6.93
C ALA A 377 -5.21 -11.16 7.75
N GLY A 378 -4.54 -12.10 8.43
CA GLY A 378 -5.16 -13.09 9.30
C GLY A 378 -5.53 -12.57 10.69
N ALA A 379 -5.12 -11.35 11.05
CA ALA A 379 -5.48 -10.74 12.33
C ALA A 379 -6.95 -10.29 12.35
N ILE A 380 -7.59 -10.41 13.51
CA ILE A 380 -8.97 -9.98 13.75
C ILE A 380 -8.96 -8.85 14.77
N HIS A 381 -9.31 -7.64 14.34
CA HIS A 381 -9.28 -6.44 15.16
C HIS A 381 -10.63 -6.23 15.82
N HIS A 382 -10.62 -6.29 17.15
CA HIS A 382 -11.82 -6.05 17.94
C HIS A 382 -12.09 -4.54 18.10
N ILE A 383 -13.24 -4.11 17.59
CA ILE A 383 -13.76 -2.75 17.62
C ILE A 383 -14.92 -2.72 18.64
N PRO A 384 -14.76 -2.05 19.79
CA PRO A 384 -15.80 -1.97 20.81
C PRO A 384 -17.12 -1.41 20.26
N GLY A 385 -18.22 -2.13 20.52
CA GLY A 385 -19.55 -1.79 20.05
C GLY A 385 -19.86 -2.20 18.61
N VAL A 386 -18.91 -2.80 17.90
CA VAL A 386 -19.11 -3.37 16.55
C VAL A 386 -19.04 -4.89 16.60
N ASN A 387 -17.91 -5.45 17.05
CA ASN A 387 -17.69 -6.90 17.14
C ASN A 387 -17.19 -7.36 18.52
N THR A 388 -17.14 -6.46 19.51
CA THR A 388 -16.88 -6.79 20.92
C THR A 388 -17.70 -5.89 21.85
N ASP A 389 -17.84 -6.30 23.10
CA ASP A 389 -18.60 -5.58 24.13
C ASP A 389 -17.94 -4.23 24.48
N LEU A 390 -18.75 -3.17 24.58
CA LEU A 390 -18.29 -1.84 24.98
C LEU A 390 -17.82 -1.80 26.43
N ARG A 391 -18.37 -2.65 27.31
CA ARG A 391 -18.06 -2.64 28.75
C ARG A 391 -16.82 -3.46 29.08
N HIS A 392 -16.46 -4.44 28.24
CA HIS A 392 -15.31 -5.31 28.41
C HIS A 392 -14.53 -5.42 27.09
N PRO A 393 -13.83 -4.35 26.67
CA PRO A 393 -13.10 -4.34 25.41
C PRO A 393 -11.98 -5.39 25.42
N VAL A 394 -11.85 -6.11 24.32
CA VAL A 394 -10.72 -7.02 24.08
C VAL A 394 -9.47 -6.16 23.79
N PRO A 395 -8.27 -6.55 24.28
CA PRO A 395 -7.03 -5.85 23.96
C PRO A 395 -6.83 -5.67 22.45
N MET A 396 -6.19 -4.56 22.07
CA MET A 396 -5.90 -4.29 20.67
C MET A 396 -4.91 -5.31 20.09
N GLU A 397 -5.21 -5.77 18.88
CA GLU A 397 -4.29 -6.57 18.08
C GLU A 397 -3.02 -5.81 17.73
N ALA A 398 -1.99 -6.57 17.34
CA ALA A 398 -0.66 -6.05 17.12
C ALA A 398 -0.61 -5.01 16.00
N LEU A 399 0.23 -3.98 16.16
CA LEU A 399 0.60 -3.12 15.04
C LEU A 399 1.60 -3.87 14.15
N TYR A 400 1.17 -4.30 12.96
CA TYR A 400 2.02 -4.98 11.99
C TYR A 400 2.87 -3.97 11.19
N LEU A 401 4.19 -4.10 11.24
CA LEU A 401 5.16 -3.27 10.52
C LEU A 401 5.93 -4.12 9.53
N ASN A 402 5.70 -3.89 8.24
CA ASN A 402 6.31 -4.64 7.15
C ASN A 402 7.25 -3.75 6.35
N PHE A 403 8.56 -3.86 6.57
CA PHE A 403 9.56 -3.16 5.77
C PHE A 403 9.77 -3.94 4.47
N LEU A 404 9.49 -3.30 3.33
CA LEU A 404 9.80 -3.81 1.99
C LEU A 404 11.22 -3.40 1.57
N SER A 405 11.76 -2.38 2.24
CA SER A 405 13.11 -1.87 2.08
C SER A 405 14.17 -2.88 2.51
N GLY A 406 15.36 -2.72 1.92
CA GLY A 406 16.57 -3.41 2.30
C GLY A 406 17.76 -2.74 1.60
N SER A 407 18.97 -3.10 2.00
CA SER A 407 20.15 -2.55 1.34
C SER A 407 21.40 -3.42 1.54
N ASN A 408 22.37 -3.23 0.65
CA ASN A 408 23.77 -3.48 0.94
C ASN A 408 24.59 -2.40 0.22
N PHE A 409 25.32 -1.59 0.99
CA PHE A 409 26.08 -0.46 0.48
C PHE A 409 27.15 -0.88 -0.55
N TRP A 410 27.84 -1.98 -0.28
CA TRP A 410 28.97 -2.48 -1.06
C TRP A 410 28.56 -3.25 -2.32
N LYS A 411 27.27 -3.61 -2.44
CA LYS A 411 26.75 -4.36 -3.58
C LYS A 411 25.75 -3.50 -4.36
N VAL A 412 26.19 -2.94 -5.49
CA VAL A 412 25.36 -2.09 -6.37
C VAL A 412 24.01 -2.72 -6.75
N GLY A 413 23.99 -4.03 -6.97
CA GLY A 413 22.76 -4.79 -7.28
C GLY A 413 21.76 -4.87 -6.13
N CYS A 414 22.16 -4.49 -4.92
CA CYS A 414 21.38 -4.50 -3.68
C CYS A 414 21.24 -3.08 -3.09
N TRP A 415 21.41 -2.03 -3.89
CA TRP A 415 21.07 -0.68 -3.46
C TRP A 415 19.55 -0.51 -3.31
N PRO A 416 19.08 0.41 -2.44
CA PRO A 416 17.66 0.57 -2.11
C PRO A 416 16.71 0.52 -3.32
N GLY A 417 16.95 1.36 -4.34
CA GLY A 417 16.10 1.41 -5.53
C GLY A 417 16.10 0.12 -6.38
N ARG A 418 17.16 -0.69 -6.34
CA ARG A 418 17.19 -2.00 -7.04
C ARG A 418 16.28 -3.01 -6.36
N ILE A 419 16.29 -3.02 -5.02
CA ILE A 419 15.46 -3.89 -4.20
C ILE A 419 14.00 -3.45 -4.32
N ALA A 420 13.72 -2.17 -4.13
CA ALA A 420 12.37 -1.59 -4.20
C ALA A 420 11.66 -1.90 -5.52
N ARG A 421 12.38 -1.84 -6.65
CA ARG A 421 11.82 -2.15 -7.98
C ARG A 421 11.27 -3.58 -8.10
N VAL A 422 11.85 -4.51 -7.36
CA VAL A 422 11.41 -5.92 -7.36
C VAL A 422 10.38 -6.14 -6.26
N VAL A 423 10.69 -5.71 -5.03
CA VAL A 423 9.85 -6.01 -3.85
C VAL A 423 8.53 -5.24 -3.88
N ASN A 424 8.52 -3.94 -4.21
CA ASN A 424 7.28 -3.17 -4.29
C ASN A 424 6.37 -3.71 -5.39
N ARG A 425 6.96 -4.06 -6.55
CA ARG A 425 6.23 -4.67 -7.65
C ARG A 425 5.61 -6.00 -7.24
N GLY A 426 6.37 -6.86 -6.57
CA GLY A 426 5.89 -8.14 -6.06
C GLY A 426 4.79 -7.99 -5.01
N ALA A 427 4.91 -7.01 -4.10
CA ALA A 427 3.88 -6.73 -3.10
C ALA A 427 2.58 -6.21 -3.75
N GLU A 428 2.67 -5.30 -4.72
CA GLU A 428 1.52 -4.81 -5.48
C GLU A 428 0.84 -5.95 -6.28
N GLU A 429 1.64 -6.78 -6.95
CA GLU A 429 1.18 -7.99 -7.65
C GLU A 429 0.41 -8.91 -6.71
N TRP A 430 0.93 -9.09 -5.50
CA TRP A 430 0.33 -9.98 -4.51
C TRP A 430 -0.96 -9.41 -3.91
N VAL A 431 -1.03 -8.09 -3.61
CA VAL A 431 -2.26 -7.40 -3.18
C VAL A 431 -3.37 -7.51 -4.22
N CYS A 432 -3.03 -7.34 -5.51
CA CYS A 432 -3.97 -7.48 -6.61
C CYS A 432 -4.33 -8.95 -6.91
N GLY A 433 -3.43 -9.90 -6.67
CA GLY A 433 -3.54 -11.25 -7.19
C GLY A 433 -4.01 -12.32 -6.20
N GLY A 434 -3.54 -12.26 -4.95
CA GLY A 434 -3.65 -13.39 -4.02
C GLY A 434 -3.74 -13.04 -2.54
N PHE A 435 -3.68 -11.75 -2.20
CA PHE A 435 -3.76 -11.29 -0.81
C PHE A 435 -5.02 -11.79 -0.11
N HIS A 436 -4.86 -12.31 1.11
CA HIS A 436 -6.00 -12.71 1.96
C HIS A 436 -6.96 -13.74 1.32
N LEU A 437 -6.56 -14.41 0.24
CA LEU A 437 -7.28 -15.58 -0.27
C LEU A 437 -6.79 -16.82 0.47
N GLU A 438 -7.71 -17.74 0.73
CA GLU A 438 -7.33 -19.08 1.18
C GLU A 438 -6.46 -19.78 0.12
N ALA A 439 -5.53 -20.61 0.61
CA ALA A 439 -4.78 -21.50 -0.25
C ALA A 439 -5.75 -22.48 -0.94
N GLU A 440 -5.45 -22.89 -2.16
CA GLU A 440 -6.27 -23.87 -2.88
C GLU A 440 -6.29 -25.18 -2.06
N GLY A 441 -7.45 -25.52 -1.49
CA GLY A 441 -7.67 -26.85 -0.94
C GLY A 441 -7.74 -27.88 -2.08
N GLU A 442 -7.35 -29.13 -1.80
CA GLU A 442 -7.49 -30.29 -2.71
C GLU A 442 -8.98 -30.68 -2.94
N GLY A 443 -9.86 -29.71 -3.14
CA GLY A 443 -11.26 -29.91 -3.46
C GLY A 443 -11.56 -29.37 -4.85
N GLU A 444 -11.84 -30.27 -5.79
CA GLU A 444 -12.46 -29.91 -7.07
C GLU A 444 -13.78 -29.15 -6.79
N GLY A 445 -13.88 -27.90 -7.25
CA GLY A 445 -15.20 -27.28 -7.49
C GLY A 445 -15.57 -25.97 -6.79
N SER A 446 -14.64 -25.04 -6.52
CA SER A 446 -15.02 -23.65 -6.21
C SER A 446 -14.48 -22.69 -7.26
N GLU A 447 -15.31 -22.25 -8.21
CA GLU A 447 -14.92 -21.21 -9.20
C GLU A 447 -14.54 -19.87 -8.53
N VAL A 448 -14.97 -19.65 -7.27
CA VAL A 448 -14.64 -18.49 -6.44
C VAL A 448 -13.60 -18.88 -5.39
N ARG A 449 -12.48 -18.16 -5.35
CA ARG A 449 -11.51 -18.24 -4.25
C ARG A 449 -11.98 -17.33 -3.11
N ARG A 450 -12.11 -17.92 -1.93
CA ARG A 450 -12.66 -17.28 -0.72
C ARG A 450 -11.61 -16.48 0.04
N ALA A 451 -12.07 -15.46 0.74
CA ALA A 451 -11.26 -14.70 1.69
C ALA A 451 -10.95 -15.57 2.92
N GLY A 452 -9.79 -15.34 3.55
CA GLY A 452 -9.45 -15.96 4.82
C GLY A 452 -10.31 -15.44 5.98
N THR A 453 -10.09 -15.97 7.18
CA THR A 453 -10.90 -15.67 8.38
C THR A 453 -10.55 -14.35 9.10
N GLY A 454 -9.46 -13.68 8.72
CA GLY A 454 -9.05 -12.39 9.31
C GLY A 454 -9.68 -11.18 8.62
N ASP A 455 -9.24 -9.97 8.99
CA ASP A 455 -9.84 -8.73 8.46
C ASP A 455 -9.28 -8.28 7.11
N GLY A 456 -8.19 -8.91 6.62
CA GLY A 456 -7.55 -8.51 5.37
C GLY A 456 -6.77 -7.19 5.45
N SER A 457 -6.33 -6.78 6.65
CA SER A 457 -5.44 -5.62 6.80
C SER A 457 -4.02 -5.94 6.34
N THR A 458 -3.34 -4.98 5.71
CA THR A 458 -1.90 -5.11 5.38
C THR A 458 -1.00 -4.73 6.55
N GLY A 459 -1.55 -4.13 7.60
CA GLY A 459 -0.80 -3.34 8.56
C GLY A 459 -0.09 -2.16 7.90
N VAL A 460 1.01 -1.73 8.48
CA VAL A 460 1.88 -0.69 7.92
C VAL A 460 2.84 -1.31 6.91
N VAL A 461 2.84 -0.81 5.68
CA VAL A 461 3.73 -1.24 4.59
C VAL A 461 4.76 -0.14 4.32
N ILE A 462 6.02 -0.36 4.72
CA ILE A 462 7.08 0.65 4.68
C ILE A 462 8.00 0.43 3.47
N MET A 463 8.05 1.41 2.56
CA MET A 463 8.65 1.27 1.23
C MET A 463 9.80 2.24 0.96
N ASP A 464 10.69 1.82 0.06
CA ASP A 464 11.62 2.67 -0.69
C ASP A 464 11.07 2.94 -2.09
N CYS A 465 11.57 3.97 -2.77
CA CYS A 465 11.26 4.23 -4.19
C CYS A 465 12.21 3.44 -5.12
N GLY A 466 11.64 2.75 -6.11
CA GLY A 466 12.36 1.86 -7.05
C GLY A 466 12.59 2.41 -8.45
#